data_AF-A0A6I2V187-F1
#
_entry.id   AF-A0A6I2V187-F1
#
_cell.length_a   1.000
_cell.length_b   1.000
_cell.length_c   1.000
_cell.angle_alpha   90.00
_cell.angle_beta   90.00
_cell.angle_gamma   90.00
#
_symmetry.space_group_name_H-M   'P 1'
#
loop_
_entity.id
_entity.type
_entity.pdbx_description
1 polymer ?
#
loop_
_entity_poly.entity_id
_entity_poly.type
_entity_poly.pdbx_seq_one_letter_code
_entity_poly.pdbx_strand_id
1 'polypeptide(L)' 'MSEIIRPSTILPANRTVFHVITSDGVDLIGEVAAPLGASRGAILCLHPLPIAGGMMDSHVL' A
#
# COMPACT_ATOMS: atom_id res chain seq x y z
N MET A 1 -5.97 10.04 23.08
CA MET A 1 -6.58 8.72 23.32
C MET A 1 -6.14 7.81 22.21
N SER A 2 -5.68 6.60 22.53
CA SER A 2 -5.39 5.58 21.52
C SER A 2 -6.70 5.01 20.97
N GLU A 3 -6.79 4.86 19.66
CA GLU A 3 -7.93 4.23 18.99
C GLU A 3 -7.59 2.81 18.56
N ILE A 4 -8.59 1.92 18.56
CA ILE A 4 -8.43 0.55 18.09
C ILE A 4 -8.37 0.55 16.56
N ILE A 5 -7.29 0.03 15.98
CA ILE A 5 -7.15 -0.15 14.54
C ILE A 5 -8.06 -1.31 14.11
N ARG A 6 -8.82 -1.11 13.03
CA ARG A 6 -9.74 -2.09 12.44
C ARG A 6 -9.39 -2.30 10.96
N PRO A 7 -9.93 -3.34 10.32
CA PRO A 7 -9.83 -3.45 8.86
C PRO A 7 -10.31 -2.17 8.19
N SER A 8 -9.58 -1.73 7.15
CA SER A 8 -9.83 -0.48 6.42
C SER A 8 -9.59 0.81 7.22
N THR A 9 -9.00 0.75 8.42
CA THR A 9 -8.49 1.97 9.08
C THR A 9 -7.38 2.58 8.24
N ILE A 10 -7.59 3.82 7.78
CA ILE A 10 -6.57 4.57 7.05
C ILE A 10 -5.70 5.31 8.05
N LEU A 11 -4.42 4.91 8.15
CA LEU A 11 -3.44 5.60 8.97
C LEU A 11 -2.83 6.81 8.24
N PRO A 12 -2.41 7.86 8.95
CA PRO A 12 -1.74 9.01 8.34
C PRO A 12 -0.43 8.59 7.64
N ALA A 13 -0.36 8.85 6.33
CA ALA A 13 0.78 8.51 5.50
C ALA A 13 0.90 9.50 4.34
N ASN A 14 2.12 9.76 3.88
CA ASN A 14 2.39 10.39 2.59
C ASN A 14 2.25 9.30 1.52
N ARG A 15 1.16 9.36 0.76
CA ARG A 15 0.84 8.39 -0.30
C ARG A 15 1.31 8.89 -1.65
N THR A 16 2.02 8.06 -2.40
CA THR A 16 2.55 8.42 -3.73
C THR A 16 2.40 7.25 -4.68
N VAL A 17 1.72 7.48 -5.80
CA VAL A 17 1.57 6.49 -6.87
C VAL A 17 2.89 6.34 -7.64
N PHE A 18 3.17 5.14 -8.12
CA PHE A 18 4.31 4.87 -8.99
C PHE A 18 3.97 3.81 -10.04
N HIS A 19 4.75 3.80 -11.11
CA HIS A 19 4.65 2.84 -12.20
C HIS A 19 5.91 1.98 -12.26
N VAL A 20 5.73 0.70 -12.54
CA VAL A 20 6.81 -0.24 -12.83
C VAL A 20 6.51 -0.92 -14.15
N ILE A 21 7.33 -0.60 -15.16
CA ILE A 21 7.29 -1.31 -16.43
C ILE A 21 8.12 -2.58 -16.28
N THR A 22 7.46 -3.72 -16.38
CA THR A 22 8.10 -5.04 -16.37
C THR A 22 8.86 -5.29 -17.68
N SER A 23 9.77 -6.27 -17.68
CA SER A 23 10.58 -6.57 -18.86
C SER A 23 9.77 -7.13 -20.05
N ASP A 24 8.58 -7.66 -19.80
CA ASP A 24 7.60 -8.10 -20.80
C ASP A 24 6.61 -6.98 -21.21
N GLY A 25 6.80 -5.76 -20.71
CA GLY A 25 6.07 -4.57 -21.14
C GLY A 25 4.74 -4.33 -20.42
N VAL A 26 4.45 -5.05 -19.33
CA VAL A 26 3.28 -4.77 -18.48
C VAL A 26 3.56 -3.55 -17.61
N ASP A 27 2.64 -2.58 -17.61
CA ASP A 27 2.64 -1.43 -16.71
C ASP A 27 1.93 -1.79 -15.39
N LEU A 28 2.72 -1.96 -14.33
CA LEU A 28 2.23 -2.21 -12.98
C LEU A 28 2.09 -0.89 -12.22
N ILE A 29 0.89 -0.65 -11.71
CA ILE A 29 0.59 0.53 -10.89
C ILE A 29 0.71 0.13 -9.42
N GLY A 30 1.53 0.88 -8.68
CA GLY A 30 1.70 0.72 -7.24
C GLY A 30 1.49 2.02 -6.47
N GLU A 31 1.42 1.91 -5.15
CA GLU A 31 1.39 3.03 -4.23
C GLU A 31 2.41 2.80 -3.10
N VAL A 32 3.13 3.85 -2.73
CA VAL A 32 3.94 3.88 -1.50
C VAL A 32 3.15 4.65 -0.44
N ALA A 33 2.87 4.02 0.70
CA ALA A 33 2.29 4.66 1.88
C ALA A 33 3.39 4.90 2.94
N ALA A 34 4.13 6.00 2.81
CA ALA A 34 5.21 6.31 3.74
C ALA A 34 4.66 6.93 5.04
N PRO A 35 5.15 6.55 6.23
CA PRO A 35 4.76 7.21 7.47
C PRO A 35 5.14 8.70 7.45
N LEU A 36 4.41 9.54 8.19
CA LEU A 36 4.70 10.98 8.26
C LEU A 36 6.04 11.30 8.96
N GLY A 37 6.62 10.34 9.67
CA GLY A 37 7.90 10.48 10.39
C GLY A 37 8.99 9.56 9.86
N ALA A 38 10.07 9.42 10.63
CA ALA A 38 11.19 8.55 10.27
C ALA A 38 10.72 7.09 10.14
N SER A 39 10.94 6.50 8.97
CA SER A 39 10.65 5.09 8.74
C SER A 39 11.78 4.20 9.27
N ARG A 40 11.43 3.02 9.79
CA ARG A 40 12.38 1.97 10.19
C ARG A 40 12.54 0.84 9.16
N GLY A 41 11.83 0.92 8.04
CA GLY A 41 11.85 -0.10 6.98
C GLY A 41 10.69 0.07 6.00
N ALA A 42 10.60 -0.83 5.03
CA ALA A 42 9.50 -0.88 4.07
C ALA A 42 8.99 -2.31 3.94
N ILE A 43 7.70 -2.46 3.68
CA ILE A 43 7.06 -3.74 3.36
C ILE A 43 6.52 -3.62 1.93
N LEU A 44 6.80 -4.61 1.09
CA LEU A 44 6.20 -4.74 -0.23
C LEU A 44 5.06 -5.76 -0.16
N CYS A 45 3.85 -5.31 -0.46
CA CYS A 45 2.66 -6.15 -0.50
C CYS A 45 2.18 -6.26 -1.95
N LEU A 46 2.03 -7.49 -2.44
CA LEU A 46 1.59 -7.78 -3.81
C LEU A 46 0.25 -8.51 -3.75
N HIS A 47 -0.83 -7.88 -4.24
CA HIS A 47 -2.13 -8.54 -4.28
C HIS A 47 -2.27 -9.34 -5.58
N PRO A 48 -2.60 -10.64 -5.51
CA PRO A 48 -2.84 -11.44 -6.73
C PRO A 48 -4.08 -11.04 -7.55
N LEU A 49 -4.98 -10.19 -7.05
CA LEU A 49 -6.25 -9.85 -7.75
C LEU A 49 -6.72 -8.39 -7.53
N PRO A 50 -6.01 -7.39 -8.07
CA PRO A 50 -6.34 -5.96 -7.84
C PRO A 50 -7.63 -5.51 -8.54
N ILE A 51 -8.05 -6.20 -9.61
CA ILE A 51 -9.19 -5.84 -10.49
C ILE A 51 -10.57 -5.94 -9.82
N ALA A 52 -10.70 -6.57 -8.64
CA ALA A 52 -11.96 -6.70 -7.91
C ALA A 52 -12.14 -5.67 -6.78
N GLY A 53 -11.31 -4.62 -6.73
CA GLY A 53 -11.36 -3.62 -5.65
C GLY A 53 -10.66 -4.08 -4.37
N GLY A 54 -9.77 -5.07 -4.47
CA GLY A 54 -8.93 -5.51 -3.36
C GLY A 54 -7.94 -4.41 -2.98
N MET A 55 -8.08 -3.85 -1.77
CA MET A 55 -7.16 -2.87 -1.20
C MET A 55 -6.11 -3.59 -0.36
N MET A 56 -4.82 -3.22 -0.46
CA MET A 56 -3.78 -3.87 0.37
C MET A 56 -3.94 -3.58 1.86
N ASP A 57 -4.46 -2.42 2.23
CA ASP A 57 -4.73 -2.05 3.63
C ASP A 57 -5.77 -2.98 4.30
N SER A 58 -6.53 -3.80 3.56
CA SER A 58 -7.45 -4.77 4.17
C SER A 58 -6.74 -6.04 4.66
N HIS A 59 -5.55 -6.35 4.15
CA HIS A 59 -4.78 -7.55 4.48
C HIS A 59 -3.59 -7.27 5.41
N VAL A 60 -3.19 -6.00 5.56
CA VAL A 60 -2.10 -5.57 6.43
C VAL A 60 -2.72 -5.03 7.73
N LEU A 61 -2.94 -5.94 8.69
CA LEU A 61 -3.10 -5.63 10.11
C LEU A 61 -2.12 -6.47 10.92
#